data_AF-A0A0E3SD44-F1
#
_entry.id   AF-A0A0E3SD44-F1
#
_cell.length_a   1.000
_cell.length_b   1.000
_cell.length_c   1.000
_cell.angle_alpha   90.00
_cell.angle_beta   90.00
_cell.angle_gamma   90.00
#
_symmetry.space_group_name_H-M   'P 1'
#
loop_
_entity.id
_entity.type
_entity.pdbx_description
1 polymer ?
#
loop_
_entity_poly.entity_id
_entity_poly.type
_entity_poly.pdbx_seq_one_letter_code
_entity_poly.pdbx_strand_id
1 'polypeptide(L)'
;MYGGTYVNTCNRCNRPLKDSASVKRGYGPKCWKKVQLEDEEQRKIYEPCTIAYAGLANHTMREIRKRVLQGDRTECRACGEPLETGEIQSYDHDGGLDLKGFGQPQWVYHQCSKCKHQLSIWKLRIDLSDLEKLKPSKSLKMVEAV
;
A
#
# COMPACT_ATOMS: atom_id res chain seq x y z
N MET A 1 48.50 1.91 -14.32
CA MET A 1 47.25 1.33 -14.84
C MET A 1 46.54 0.64 -13.68
N TYR A 2 45.32 1.06 -13.36
CA TYR A 2 44.62 0.73 -12.11
C TYR A 2 44.13 -0.73 -12.11
N GLY A 3 44.82 -1.60 -11.35
CA GLY A 3 44.36 -2.96 -11.05
C GLY A 3 43.31 -2.93 -9.93
N GLY A 4 42.06 -2.64 -10.27
CA GLY A 4 40.95 -2.71 -9.34
C GLY A 4 40.58 -4.16 -9.04
N THR A 5 40.90 -4.66 -7.85
CA THR A 5 40.35 -5.90 -7.33
C THR A 5 38.85 -5.69 -7.12
N TYR A 6 38.03 -6.20 -8.05
CA TYR A 6 36.58 -6.20 -7.91
C TYR A 6 36.23 -7.08 -6.70
N VAL A 7 36.07 -6.45 -5.54
CA VAL A 7 35.66 -7.14 -4.32
C VAL A 7 34.20 -7.48 -4.52
N ASN A 8 33.93 -8.70 -5.00
CA ASN A 8 32.56 -9.19 -5.15
C ASN A 8 31.98 -9.37 -3.75
N THR A 9 31.44 -8.33 -3.15
CA THR A 9 30.84 -8.38 -1.81
C THR A 9 29.32 -8.39 -1.91
N CYS A 10 28.67 -8.93 -0.89
CA CYS A 10 27.22 -8.89 -0.75
C CYS A 10 26.76 -7.47 -0.49
N ASN A 11 25.88 -6.92 -1.33
CA ASN A 11 25.32 -5.56 -1.19
C ASN A 11 24.56 -5.32 0.12
N ARG A 12 24.21 -6.38 0.87
CA ARG A 12 23.50 -6.29 2.15
C ARG A 12 24.38 -6.43 3.39
N CYS A 13 25.43 -7.25 3.32
CA CYS A 13 26.23 -7.60 4.50
C CYS A 13 27.74 -7.49 4.28
N ASN A 14 28.15 -6.98 3.12
CA ASN A 14 29.53 -6.74 2.70
C ASN A 14 30.47 -7.96 2.76
N ARG A 15 29.92 -9.17 2.96
CA ARG A 15 30.71 -10.41 2.95
C ARG A 15 31.20 -10.74 1.53
N PRO A 16 32.41 -11.29 1.37
CA PRO A 16 32.92 -11.70 0.06
C PRO A 16 32.08 -12.85 -0.51
N LEU A 17 31.75 -12.73 -1.79
CA LEU A 17 30.98 -13.66 -2.59
C LEU A 17 31.97 -14.51 -3.41
N LYS A 18 31.93 -15.82 -3.18
CA LYS A 18 32.81 -16.80 -3.83
C LYS A 18 32.16 -17.49 -5.03
N ASP A 19 30.85 -17.64 -4.96
CA ASP A 19 30.05 -18.37 -5.94
C ASP A 19 29.59 -17.44 -7.07
N SER A 20 29.72 -17.89 -8.32
CA SER A 20 29.45 -17.07 -9.52
C SER A 20 27.99 -16.61 -9.60
N ALA A 21 27.03 -17.43 -9.16
CA ALA A 21 25.63 -17.04 -9.10
C ALA A 21 25.39 -15.95 -8.04
N SER A 22 26.08 -16.03 -6.91
CA SER A 22 26.06 -15.01 -5.85
C SER A 22 26.68 -13.70 -6.32
N VAL A 23 27.80 -13.75 -7.05
CA VAL A 23 28.42 -12.59 -7.68
C VAL A 23 27.44 -11.92 -8.65
N LYS A 24 26.81 -12.70 -9.54
CA LYS A 24 25.88 -12.18 -10.55
C LYS A 24 24.67 -11.46 -9.94
N ARG A 25 24.12 -11.97 -8.83
CA ARG A 25 22.99 -11.34 -8.14
C ARG A 25 23.41 -10.26 -7.14
N GLY A 26 24.70 -10.09 -6.83
CA GLY A 26 25.20 -9.11 -5.86
C GLY A 26 24.87 -9.42 -4.39
N TYR A 27 24.28 -10.59 -4.08
CA TYR A 27 23.91 -10.99 -2.73
C TYR A 27 24.33 -12.43 -2.44
N GLY A 28 24.78 -12.68 -1.22
CA GLY A 28 24.98 -14.04 -0.70
C GLY A 28 23.63 -14.76 -0.54
N PRO A 29 23.59 -16.11 -0.54
CA PRO A 29 22.34 -16.88 -0.59
C PRO A 29 21.36 -16.55 0.56
N LYS A 30 21.87 -16.34 1.77
CA LYS A 30 21.05 -15.93 2.93
C LYS A 30 20.45 -14.54 2.77
N CYS A 31 21.24 -13.57 2.27
CA CYS A 31 20.78 -12.20 2.05
C CYS A 31 19.81 -12.13 0.87
N TRP A 32 20.05 -12.92 -0.17
CA TRP A 32 19.18 -13.03 -1.33
C TRP A 32 17.78 -13.52 -0.94
N LYS A 33 17.69 -14.58 -0.13
CA LYS A 33 16.39 -15.06 0.37
C LYS A 33 15.62 -13.98 1.16
N LYS A 34 16.32 -13.16 1.94
CA LYS A 34 15.69 -12.05 2.67
C LYS A 34 15.21 -10.94 1.74
N VAL A 35 16.02 -10.55 0.76
CA VAL A 35 15.61 -9.57 -0.27
C VAL A 35 14.41 -10.08 -1.05
N GLN A 36 14.37 -11.37 -1.41
CA GLN A 36 13.21 -11.95 -2.09
C GLN A 36 11.95 -11.94 -1.23
N LEU A 37 12.05 -12.22 0.06
CA LEU A 37 10.92 -12.13 0.98
C LEU A 37 10.45 -10.69 1.15
N GLU A 38 11.38 -9.74 1.28
CA GLU A 38 11.07 -8.31 1.34
C GLU A 38 10.42 -7.82 0.04
N ASP A 39 10.92 -8.25 -1.13
CA ASP A 39 10.36 -7.93 -2.43
C ASP A 39 8.98 -8.57 -2.61
N GLU A 40 8.75 -9.79 -2.12
CA GLU A 40 7.44 -10.45 -2.16
C GLU A 40 6.44 -9.77 -1.22
N GLU A 41 6.87 -9.40 0.00
CA GLU A 41 6.07 -8.65 0.95
C GLU A 41 5.74 -7.26 0.41
N GLN A 42 6.71 -6.59 -0.21
CA GLN A 42 6.51 -5.32 -0.90
C GLN A 42 5.57 -5.50 -2.11
N ARG A 43 5.70 -6.56 -2.91
CA ARG A 43 4.76 -6.84 -4.03
C ARG A 43 3.33 -7.06 -3.55
N LYS A 44 3.12 -7.69 -2.38
CA LYS A 44 1.78 -7.84 -1.76
C LYS A 44 1.20 -6.49 -1.32
N ILE A 45 2.05 -5.55 -0.91
CA ILE A 45 1.63 -4.17 -0.60
C ILE A 45 1.27 -3.39 -1.88
N TYR A 46 1.82 -3.79 -3.03
CA TYR A 46 1.64 -3.12 -4.33
C TYR A 46 0.85 -3.96 -5.34
N GLU A 47 -0.10 -4.79 -4.90
CA GLU A 47 -1.06 -5.35 -5.86
C GLU A 47 -1.85 -4.19 -6.48
N PRO A 48 -1.85 -4.08 -7.82
CA PRO A 48 -2.38 -2.91 -8.51
C PRO A 48 -3.86 -2.76 -8.17
N CYS A 49 -4.28 -1.54 -7.81
CA CYS A 49 -5.68 -1.23 -7.61
C CYS A 49 -6.48 -1.70 -8.82
N THR A 50 -7.44 -2.62 -8.61
CA THR A 50 -8.40 -2.96 -9.67
C THR A 50 -9.33 -1.77 -9.84
N ILE A 51 -9.03 -0.88 -10.78
CA ILE A 51 -9.86 0.31 -11.08
C ILE A 51 -10.99 -0.11 -12.01
N ALA A 52 -12.23 -0.08 -11.52
CA ALA A 52 -13.42 -0.35 -12.33
C ALA A 52 -13.86 0.89 -13.14
N TYR A 53 -13.74 2.08 -12.56
CA TYR A 53 -14.04 3.34 -13.24
C TYR A 53 -13.18 4.48 -12.69
N ALA A 54 -12.21 4.92 -13.50
CA ALA A 54 -11.14 5.82 -13.06
C ALA A 54 -11.62 7.19 -12.56
N GLY A 55 -12.63 7.78 -13.21
CA GLY A 55 -13.16 9.08 -12.80
C GLY A 55 -13.75 9.07 -11.39
N LEU A 56 -14.51 8.03 -11.06
CA LEU A 56 -15.12 7.83 -9.74
C LEU A 56 -14.07 7.41 -8.71
N ALA A 57 -13.10 6.56 -9.10
CA ALA A 57 -11.99 6.20 -8.21
C ALA A 57 -11.21 7.46 -7.78
N ASN A 58 -10.86 8.33 -8.74
CA ASN A 58 -10.19 9.60 -8.47
C ASN A 58 -11.03 10.52 -7.58
N HIS A 59 -12.34 10.62 -7.85
CA HIS A 59 -13.27 11.38 -7.01
C HIS A 59 -13.29 10.83 -5.57
N THR A 60 -13.45 9.52 -5.40
CA THR A 60 -13.46 8.86 -4.10
C THR A 60 -12.17 9.10 -3.32
N MET A 61 -11.01 8.95 -3.95
CA MET A 61 -9.71 9.18 -3.31
C MET A 61 -9.52 10.66 -2.91
N ARG A 62 -9.99 11.60 -3.73
CA ARG A 62 -9.98 13.03 -3.39
C ARG A 62 -10.85 13.34 -2.18
N GLU A 63 -12.04 12.74 -2.12
CA GLU A 63 -12.98 12.92 -1.01
C GLU A 63 -12.47 12.29 0.30
N ILE A 64 -11.78 11.15 0.22
CA ILE A 64 -11.07 10.56 1.36
C ILE A 64 -9.97 11.51 1.85
N ARG A 65 -9.13 12.02 0.93
CA ARG A 65 -8.07 12.97 1.30
C ARG A 65 -8.62 14.20 2.01
N LYS A 66 -9.72 14.76 1.50
CA LYS A 66 -10.38 15.92 2.11
C LYS A 66 -10.81 15.64 3.55
N ARG A 67 -11.45 14.49 3.80
CA ARG A 67 -11.88 14.08 5.15
C ARG A 67 -10.71 13.81 6.09
N VAL A 68 -9.63 13.24 5.60
CA VAL A 68 -8.40 13.04 6.40
C VAL A 68 -7.84 14.38 6.87
N LEU A 69 -7.82 15.39 6.00
CA LEU A 69 -7.33 16.73 6.35
C LEU A 69 -8.28 17.52 7.24
N GLN A 70 -9.58 17.19 7.23
CA GLN A 70 -10.60 17.81 8.08
C GLN A 70 -10.82 17.07 9.41
N GLY A 71 -10.17 15.92 9.61
CA GLY A 71 -10.33 15.11 10.82
C GLY A 71 -9.57 15.66 12.02
N ASP A 72 -9.74 14.99 13.16
CA ASP A 72 -9.16 15.41 14.45
C ASP A 72 -7.63 15.37 14.48
N ARG A 73 -7.01 14.58 13.58
CA ARG A 73 -5.56 14.44 13.51
C ARG A 73 -5.03 15.19 12.29
N THR A 74 -4.15 16.14 12.56
CA THR A 74 -3.48 16.97 11.53
C THR A 74 -2.01 16.64 11.35
N GLU A 75 -1.42 15.84 12.23
CA GLU A 75 0.02 15.53 12.25
C GLU A 75 0.33 14.03 12.25
N CYS A 76 1.50 13.68 11.72
CA CYS A 76 2.02 12.33 11.72
C CYS A 76 2.46 11.91 13.12
N ARG A 77 1.83 10.86 13.67
CA ARG A 77 2.13 10.32 15.00
C ARG A 77 3.61 9.99 15.26
N ALA A 78 4.33 9.57 14.22
CA ALA A 78 5.71 9.12 14.37
C ALA A 78 6.76 10.24 14.37
N CYS A 79 6.48 11.39 13.74
CA CYS A 79 7.50 12.42 13.52
C CYS A 79 7.01 13.87 13.61
N GLY A 80 5.71 14.09 13.85
CA GLY A 80 5.10 15.43 13.95
C GLY A 80 4.89 16.16 12.63
N GLU A 81 5.25 15.55 11.48
CA GLU A 81 5.07 16.20 10.18
C GLU A 81 3.58 16.40 9.85
N PRO A 82 3.15 17.56 9.32
CA PRO A 82 1.76 17.79 8.94
C PRO A 82 1.27 16.76 7.91
N LEU A 83 0.06 16.21 8.12
CA LEU A 83 -0.54 15.23 7.22
C LEU A 83 -0.81 15.80 5.83
N GLU A 84 -0.95 17.12 5.69
CA GLU A 84 -1.11 17.80 4.40
C GLU A 84 0.02 17.48 3.41
N THR A 85 1.24 17.31 3.92
CA THR A 85 2.42 17.01 3.10
C THR A 85 2.49 15.55 2.66
N GLY A 86 1.73 14.66 3.31
CA GLY A 86 1.70 13.23 2.97
C GLY A 86 0.70 12.91 1.87
N GLU A 87 0.74 11.65 1.43
CA GLU A 87 -0.08 11.16 0.33
C GLU A 87 -1.05 10.08 0.81
N ILE A 88 -2.23 10.04 0.21
CA ILE A 88 -3.19 8.95 0.39
C ILE A 88 -2.94 7.92 -0.70
N GLN A 89 -2.78 6.67 -0.28
CA GLN A 89 -2.57 5.52 -1.16
C GLN A 89 -3.58 4.43 -0.84
N SER A 90 -3.83 3.57 -1.82
CA SER A 90 -4.70 2.40 -1.69
C SER A 90 -4.16 1.22 -2.49
N TYR A 91 -4.59 0.02 -2.14
CA TYR A 91 -4.37 -1.21 -2.90
C TYR A 91 -5.51 -2.20 -2.63
N ASP A 92 -5.64 -3.21 -3.50
CA ASP A 92 -6.64 -4.26 -3.38
C ASP A 92 -6.39 -5.11 -2.12
N HIS A 93 -7.41 -5.28 -1.28
CA HIS A 93 -7.28 -6.06 -0.06
C HIS A 93 -8.65 -6.50 0.46
N ASP A 94 -8.83 -7.78 0.80
CA ASP A 94 -10.13 -8.35 1.23
C ASP A 94 -10.71 -7.68 2.49
N GLY A 95 -9.83 -7.23 3.40
CA GLY A 95 -10.21 -6.45 4.58
C GLY A 95 -10.35 -4.94 4.35
N GLY A 96 -10.35 -4.50 3.08
CA GLY A 96 -10.45 -3.10 2.68
C GLY A 96 -11.88 -2.55 2.68
N LEU A 97 -12.00 -1.27 2.33
CA LEU A 97 -13.27 -0.57 2.15
C LEU A 97 -13.81 -0.83 0.75
N ASP A 98 -15.10 -1.14 0.62
CA ASP A 98 -15.72 -1.33 -0.70
C ASP A 98 -16.02 0.03 -1.35
N LEU A 99 -14.99 0.65 -1.93
CA LEU A 99 -15.04 2.02 -2.44
C LEU A 99 -15.61 2.12 -3.86
N LYS A 100 -16.37 3.19 -4.10
CA LYS A 100 -16.85 3.55 -5.45
C LYS A 100 -15.70 3.79 -6.42
N GLY A 101 -15.79 3.20 -7.61
CA GLY A 101 -14.79 3.30 -8.67
C GLY A 101 -13.74 2.18 -8.70
N PHE A 102 -13.71 1.33 -7.68
CA PHE A 102 -12.80 0.19 -7.58
C PHE A 102 -13.55 -1.14 -7.79
N GLY A 103 -12.87 -2.12 -8.37
CA GLY A 103 -13.38 -3.47 -8.61
C GLY A 103 -13.26 -4.39 -7.40
N GLN A 104 -12.29 -4.12 -6.51
CA GLN A 104 -12.05 -4.86 -5.27
C GLN A 104 -12.10 -3.93 -4.06
N PRO A 105 -12.32 -4.45 -2.83
CA PRO A 105 -12.19 -3.65 -1.62
C PRO A 105 -10.76 -3.10 -1.49
N GLN A 106 -10.65 -1.85 -1.04
CA GLN A 106 -9.41 -1.09 -1.03
C GLN A 106 -8.91 -0.86 0.38
N TRP A 107 -7.67 -1.24 0.67
CA TRP A 107 -7.01 -0.83 1.90
C TRP A 107 -6.40 0.55 1.73
N VAL A 108 -7.00 1.56 2.36
CA VAL A 108 -6.55 2.95 2.24
C VAL A 108 -5.67 3.33 3.43
N TYR A 109 -4.55 4.01 3.15
CA TYR A 109 -3.66 4.55 4.16
C TYR A 109 -3.06 5.90 3.75
N HIS A 110 -2.71 6.70 4.74
CA HIS A 110 -1.89 7.90 4.59
C HIS A 110 -0.42 7.54 4.77
N GLN A 111 0.43 7.96 3.85
CA GLN A 111 1.88 7.81 3.94
C GLN A 111 2.53 9.17 4.23
N CYS A 112 3.23 9.25 5.36
CA CYS A 112 3.99 10.45 5.72
C CYS A 112 5.13 10.70 4.71
N SER A 113 5.24 11.92 4.20
CA SER A 113 6.30 12.34 3.28
C SER A 113 7.71 12.17 3.87
N LYS A 114 7.87 12.50 5.15
CA LYS A 114 9.14 12.54 5.88
C LYS A 114 9.58 11.17 6.41
N CYS A 115 8.79 10.58 7.31
CA CYS A 115 9.18 9.33 7.99
C CYS A 115 8.66 8.05 7.32
N LYS A 116 7.87 8.19 6.23
CA LYS A 116 7.24 7.08 5.50
C LYS A 116 6.31 6.18 6.33
N HIS A 117 6.00 6.58 7.57
CA HIS A 117 5.02 5.88 8.39
C HIS A 117 3.66 5.84 7.69
N GLN A 118 3.06 4.65 7.67
CA GLN A 118 1.75 4.40 7.06
C GLN A 118 0.67 4.36 8.14
N LEU A 119 -0.32 5.23 8.01
CA LEU A 119 -1.46 5.33 8.90
C LEU A 119 -2.72 4.88 8.16
N SER A 120 -3.24 3.72 8.52
CA SER A 120 -4.49 3.20 7.94
C SER A 120 -5.67 4.12 8.26
N ILE A 121 -6.51 4.40 7.27
CA ILE A 121 -7.60 5.38 7.39
C ILE A 121 -8.66 4.96 8.41
N TRP A 122 -8.94 3.66 8.55
CA TRP A 122 -9.89 3.16 9.55
C TRP A 122 -9.52 3.53 11.00
N LYS A 123 -8.22 3.78 11.27
CA LYS A 123 -7.74 4.22 12.59
C LYS A 123 -8.01 5.70 12.86
N LEU A 124 -8.33 6.48 11.82
CA LEU A 124 -8.64 7.91 11.92
C LEU A 124 -10.11 8.17 12.29
N ARG A 125 -10.95 7.13 12.40
CA ARG A 125 -12.36 7.24 12.81
C ARG A 125 -13.19 8.23 11.95
N ILE A 126 -12.78 8.44 10.69
CA ILE A 126 -13.53 9.26 9.74
C ILE A 126 -14.70 8.46 9.15
N ASP A 127 -15.82 9.14 8.89
CA ASP A 127 -16.96 8.53 8.20
C ASP A 127 -16.76 8.54 6.68
N LEU A 128 -16.85 7.36 6.07
CA LEU A 128 -16.67 7.11 4.63
C LEU A 128 -17.88 6.39 4.02
N SER A 129 -18.97 6.24 4.78
CA SER A 129 -20.13 5.41 4.40
C SER A 129 -20.76 5.85 3.08
N ASP A 130 -20.71 7.15 2.75
CA ASP A 130 -21.24 7.72 1.52
C ASP A 130 -20.39 7.40 0.27
N LEU A 131 -19.12 7.06 0.48
CA LEU A 131 -18.15 6.70 -0.55
C LEU A 131 -18.09 5.19 -0.80
N GLU A 132 -18.69 4.39 0.09
CA GLU A 132 -18.83 2.96 -0.09
C GLU A 132 -19.86 2.65 -1.19
N LYS A 133 -19.68 1.53 -1.89
CA LYS A 133 -20.72 0.99 -2.75
C LYS A 133 -21.94 0.67 -1.89
N LEU A 134 -23.13 1.01 -2.38
CA LEU A 134 -24.36 0.54 -1.76
C LEU A 134 -24.32 -0.98 -1.80
N LYS A 135 -24.27 -1.63 -0.63
CA LYS A 135 -24.47 -3.08 -0.56
C LYS A 135 -25.83 -3.37 -1.20
N PRO A 136 -25.93 -4.29 -2.18
CA PRO A 136 -27.23 -4.68 -2.67
C PRO A 136 -28.06 -5.13 -1.48
N SER A 137 -29.16 -4.42 -1.20
CA SER A 137 -30.09 -4.78 -0.15
C SER A 137 -30.52 -6.22 -0.40
N LYS A 138 -30.35 -7.09 0.60
CA LYS A 138 -30.76 -8.51 0.58
C LYS A 138 -32.05 -8.68 -0.23
N SER A 139 -32.01 -9.58 -1.21
CA SER A 139 -33.13 -9.98 -2.06
C SER A 139 -34.43 -10.04 -1.28
N LEU A 140 -35.39 -9.19 -1.67
CA LEU A 140 -36.79 -9.36 -1.30
C LEU A 140 -37.19 -10.78 -1.73
N LYS A 141 -37.59 -11.58 -0.75
CA LYS A 141 -38.07 -12.95 -0.95
C LYS A 141 -39.17 -12.91 -2.01
N MET A 142 -39.02 -13.72 -3.06
CA MET A 142 -40.07 -13.99 -4.02
C MET A 142 -41.29 -14.54 -3.26
N VAL A 143 -42.41 -13.85 -3.35
CA VAL A 143 -43.70 -14.33 -2.84
C VAL A 143 -44.21 -15.35 -3.83
N GLU A 144 -44.43 -16.59 -3.38
CA GLU A 144 -45.03 -17.66 -4.18
C GLU A 144 -46.44 -17.24 -4.61
N ALA A 145 -46.71 -17.35 -5.92
CA ALA A 145 -48.03 -17.16 -6.49
C ALA A 145 -48.88 -18.41 -6.18
N VAL A 146 -50.05 -18.21 -5.57
CA VAL A 146 -51.14 -19.18 -5.43
C VAL A 146 -52.04 -19.08 -6.65
#